data_AF-A0A843CSH5-F1
#
_entry.id   AF-A0A843CSH5-F1
#
_cell.length_a   1.000
_cell.length_b   1.000
_cell.length_c   1.000
_cell.angle_alpha   90.00
_cell.angle_beta   90.00
_cell.angle_gamma   90.00
#
_symmetry.space_group_name_H-M   'P 1'
#
loop_
_entity.id
_entity.type
_entity.pdbx_description
1 polymer ?
#
loop_
_entity_poly.entity_id
_entity_poly.type
_entity_poly.pdbx_seq_one_letter_code
_entity_poly.pdbx_strand_id
1 'polypeptide(L)'
;MTDQVSLHSMVDVATIISYLSALSSIAVVLGAIFVVFQLRQNARLIKTANFETKSNMSFSVLEKITEESFARRRKNMHDAVKKYSQINWEGFDDSLEDFEARNFGYIYELIGELVKEGIIDQTIAVHSLRYLVVSDWDRFQPLVKHLMERFKVSVNPYSNFEWLASETRKFLQDPGTFHAES
;
A
#
# COMPACT_ATOMS: atom_id res chain seq x y z
N MET A 1 -0.83 -81.55 16.16
CA MET A 1 -0.40 -81.05 14.84
C MET A 1 -1.00 -79.65 14.62
N THR A 2 -0.88 -78.78 15.62
CA THR A 2 -1.67 -77.53 15.73
C THR A 2 -0.80 -76.33 16.16
N ASP A 3 0.45 -76.55 16.57
CA ASP A 3 1.37 -75.47 16.99
C ASP A 3 2.21 -74.88 15.85
N GLN A 4 2.43 -75.60 14.74
CA GLN A 4 3.20 -75.06 13.61
C GLN A 4 2.43 -74.05 12.75
N VAL A 5 1.09 -74.12 12.72
CA VAL A 5 0.27 -73.20 11.92
C VAL A 5 0.14 -71.83 12.60
N SER A 6 0.11 -71.79 13.93
CA SER A 6 0.01 -70.55 14.72
C SER A 6 1.26 -69.66 14.62
N LEU A 7 2.45 -70.26 14.62
CA LEU A 7 3.72 -69.51 14.58
C LEU A 7 3.95 -68.84 13.22
N HIS A 8 3.59 -69.52 12.12
CA HIS A 8 3.80 -69.00 10.78
C HIS A 8 2.89 -67.81 10.47
N SER A 9 1.63 -67.85 10.93
CA SER A 9 0.68 -66.74 10.78
C SER A 9 1.00 -65.53 11.65
N MET A 10 1.53 -65.74 12.88
CA MET A 10 1.98 -64.64 13.74
C MET A 10 3.23 -63.93 13.19
N VAL A 11 4.18 -64.69 12.63
CA VAL A 11 5.39 -64.13 11.98
C VAL A 11 5.02 -63.33 10.73
N ASP A 12 4.04 -63.79 9.95
CA ASP A 12 3.56 -63.07 8.75
C ASP A 12 2.86 -61.75 9.10
N VAL A 13 2.00 -61.76 10.13
CA VAL A 13 1.30 -60.56 10.60
C VAL A 13 2.28 -59.55 11.21
N ALA A 14 3.26 -59.99 12.00
CA ALA A 14 4.29 -59.10 12.55
C ALA A 14 5.17 -58.47 11.44
N THR A 15 5.48 -59.24 10.39
CA THR A 15 6.25 -58.78 9.23
C THR A 15 5.44 -57.77 8.41
N ILE A 16 4.16 -58.05 8.15
CA ILE A 16 3.22 -57.13 7.47
C ILE A 16 3.03 -55.84 8.27
N ILE A 17 2.87 -55.91 9.59
CA ILE A 17 2.74 -54.73 10.47
C ILE A 17 4.02 -53.89 10.45
N SER A 18 5.20 -54.53 10.46
CA SER A 18 6.49 -53.84 10.37
C SER A 18 6.62 -53.08 9.04
N TYR A 19 6.29 -53.72 7.91
CA TYR A 19 6.27 -53.07 6.59
C TYR A 19 5.24 -51.93 6.51
N LEU A 20 4.04 -52.12 7.05
CA LEU A 20 3.01 -51.07 7.12
C LEU A 20 3.46 -49.90 7.98
N SER A 21 4.13 -50.14 9.11
CA SER A 21 4.66 -49.07 9.97
C SER A 21 5.79 -48.30 9.28
N ALA A 22 6.68 -49.00 8.56
CA ALA A 22 7.78 -48.39 7.80
C ALA A 22 7.25 -47.58 6.61
N LEU A 23 6.20 -48.07 5.94
CA LEU A 23 5.50 -47.32 4.89
C LEU A 23 4.77 -46.10 5.46
N SER A 24 4.16 -46.22 6.65
CA SER A 24 3.46 -45.12 7.31
C SER A 24 4.40 -44.01 7.76
N SER A 25 5.59 -44.34 8.27
CA SER A 25 6.59 -43.35 8.68
C SER A 25 7.18 -42.61 7.47
N ILE A 26 7.44 -43.33 6.37
CA ILE A 26 7.85 -42.73 5.10
C ILE A 26 6.74 -41.80 4.56
N ALA A 27 5.47 -42.21 4.63
CA ALA A 27 4.34 -41.40 4.20
C ALA A 27 4.19 -40.10 5.02
N VAL A 28 4.40 -40.15 6.35
CA VAL A 28 4.38 -38.96 7.22
C VAL A 28 5.52 -38.00 6.86
N VAL A 29 6.73 -38.51 6.63
CA VAL A 29 7.90 -37.69 6.25
C VAL A 29 7.69 -37.04 4.88
N LEU A 30 7.20 -37.79 3.90
CA LEU A 30 6.88 -37.26 2.56
C LEU A 30 5.75 -36.24 2.62
N GLY A 31 4.72 -36.48 3.43
CA GLY A 31 3.63 -35.54 3.66
C GLY A 31 4.11 -34.22 4.27
N ALA A 32 5.00 -34.28 5.27
CA ALA A 32 5.59 -33.09 5.87
C ALA A 32 6.44 -32.28 4.87
N ILE A 33 7.27 -32.95 4.07
CA ILE A 33 8.07 -32.29 3.01
C ILE A 33 7.16 -31.61 1.98
N PHE A 34 6.08 -32.28 1.58
CA PHE A 34 5.11 -31.76 0.63
C PHE A 34 4.38 -30.50 1.16
N VAL A 35 3.96 -30.51 2.43
CA VAL A 35 3.34 -29.34 3.07
C VAL A 35 4.32 -28.16 3.13
N VAL A 36 5.58 -28.39 3.52
CA VAL A 36 6.61 -27.34 3.55
C VAL A 36 6.86 -26.77 2.15
N PHE A 37 6.86 -27.62 1.13
CA PHE A 37 7.02 -27.19 -0.25
C PHE A 37 5.82 -26.34 -0.73
N GLN A 38 4.59 -26.75 -0.43
CA GLN A 38 3.38 -25.96 -0.71
C GLN A 38 3.41 -24.59 -0.01
N LEU A 39 3.78 -24.55 1.29
CA LEU A 39 3.87 -23.28 2.03
C LEU A 39 4.90 -22.33 1.39
N ARG A 40 6.04 -22.87 0.94
CA ARG A 40 7.06 -22.07 0.23
C ARG A 40 6.58 -21.57 -1.13
N GLN A 41 5.83 -22.38 -1.88
CA GLN A 41 5.25 -21.96 -3.15
C GLN A 41 4.16 -20.91 -2.95
N ASN A 42 3.27 -21.08 -1.97
CA ASN A 42 2.23 -20.12 -1.62
C ASN A 42 2.85 -18.79 -1.16
N ALA A 43 3.88 -18.82 -0.33
CA ALA A 43 4.60 -17.60 0.07
C ALA A 43 5.23 -16.87 -1.13
N ARG A 44 5.77 -17.60 -2.10
CA ARG A 44 6.29 -17.01 -3.36
C ARG A 44 5.18 -16.40 -4.21
N LEU A 45 4.06 -17.10 -4.38
CA LEU A 45 2.89 -16.60 -5.13
C LEU A 45 2.29 -15.34 -4.49
N ILE A 46 2.17 -15.32 -3.16
CA ILE A 46 1.71 -14.13 -2.43
C ILE A 46 2.69 -12.98 -2.61
N LYS A 47 3.99 -13.22 -2.56
CA LYS A 47 5.00 -12.18 -2.80
C LYS A 47 4.91 -11.61 -4.22
N THR A 48 4.74 -12.45 -5.23
CA THR A 48 4.57 -12.01 -6.62
C THR A 48 3.26 -11.27 -6.83
N ALA A 49 2.14 -11.78 -6.30
CA ALA A 49 0.83 -11.13 -6.40
C ALA A 49 0.83 -9.77 -5.68
N ASN A 50 1.47 -9.67 -4.51
CA ASN A 50 1.64 -8.40 -3.82
C ASN A 50 2.51 -7.44 -4.63
N PHE A 51 3.60 -7.92 -5.24
CA PHE A 51 4.43 -7.08 -6.10
C PHE A 51 3.68 -6.58 -7.34
N GLU A 52 2.95 -7.45 -8.04
CA GLU A 52 2.13 -7.08 -9.19
C GLU A 52 1.03 -6.10 -8.82
N THR A 53 0.34 -6.32 -7.69
CA THR A 53 -0.70 -5.41 -7.19
C THR A 53 -0.13 -4.04 -6.86
N LYS A 54 0.99 -4.00 -6.12
CA LYS A 54 1.71 -2.76 -5.77
C LYS A 54 2.21 -2.02 -7.01
N SER A 55 2.74 -2.76 -7.98
CA SER A 55 3.21 -2.22 -9.26
C SER A 55 2.06 -1.61 -10.06
N ASN A 56 0.94 -2.34 -10.22
CA ASN A 56 -0.22 -1.87 -10.97
C ASN A 56 -0.83 -0.61 -10.33
N MET A 57 -0.98 -0.58 -9.00
CA MET A 57 -1.47 0.63 -8.32
C MET A 57 -0.50 1.81 -8.46
N SER A 58 0.80 1.56 -8.34
CA SER A 58 1.82 2.60 -8.56
C SER A 58 1.75 3.17 -9.98
N PHE A 59 1.55 2.32 -11.00
CA PHE A 59 1.34 2.75 -12.38
C PHE A 59 0.05 3.57 -12.55
N SER A 60 -1.06 3.18 -11.93
CA SER A 60 -2.30 3.97 -11.98
C SER A 60 -2.15 5.35 -11.33
N VAL A 61 -1.37 5.47 -10.24
CA VAL A 61 -1.04 6.78 -9.65
C VAL A 61 -0.18 7.60 -10.59
N LEU A 62 0.85 6.99 -11.20
CA LEU A 62 1.71 7.65 -12.19
C LEU A 62 0.90 8.14 -13.40
N GLU A 63 -0.03 7.34 -13.90
CA GLU A 63 -0.93 7.73 -14.99
C GLU A 63 -1.77 8.94 -14.58
N LYS A 64 -2.40 8.90 -13.40
CA LYS A 64 -3.24 9.99 -12.90
C LYS A 64 -2.51 11.32 -12.76
N ILE A 65 -1.23 11.32 -12.36
CA ILE A 65 -0.43 12.55 -12.21
C ILE A 65 0.20 13.03 -13.52
N THR A 66 0.31 12.16 -14.54
CA THR A 66 0.89 12.49 -15.85
C THR A 66 -0.15 12.85 -16.91
N GLU A 67 -1.44 12.63 -16.64
CA GLU A 67 -2.54 13.09 -17.48
C GLU A 67 -2.54 14.63 -17.66
N GLU A 68 -2.85 15.13 -18.87
CA GLU A 68 -3.02 16.57 -19.13
C GLU A 68 -4.08 17.20 -18.21
N SER A 69 -5.11 16.42 -17.88
CA SER A 69 -6.16 16.78 -16.93
C SER A 69 -5.60 17.14 -15.55
N PHE A 70 -4.50 16.50 -15.12
CA PHE A 70 -3.85 16.76 -13.85
C PHE A 70 -3.15 18.12 -13.85
N ALA A 71 -2.39 18.44 -14.90
CA ALA A 71 -1.73 19.73 -15.03
C ALA A 71 -2.73 20.89 -15.01
N ARG A 72 -3.87 20.73 -15.70
CA ARG A 72 -4.95 21.72 -15.70
C ARG A 72 -5.59 21.87 -14.32
N ARG A 73 -5.97 20.77 -13.66
CA ARG A 73 -6.54 20.80 -12.31
C ARG A 73 -5.58 21.41 -11.28
N ARG A 74 -4.29 21.08 -11.39
CA ARG A 74 -3.22 21.67 -10.56
C ARG A 74 -3.16 23.19 -10.74
N LYS A 75 -3.15 23.67 -11.99
CA LYS A 75 -3.17 25.10 -12.28
C LYS A 75 -4.42 25.77 -11.71
N ASN A 76 -5.61 25.20 -11.94
CA ASN A 76 -6.87 25.73 -11.43
C ASN A 76 -6.85 25.86 -9.90
N MET A 77 -6.40 24.81 -9.20
CA MET A 77 -6.23 24.86 -7.74
C MET A 77 -5.26 25.97 -7.33
N HIS A 78 -4.08 26.06 -7.96
CA HIS A 78 -3.08 27.08 -7.62
C HIS A 78 -3.62 28.50 -7.81
N ASP A 79 -4.30 28.74 -8.93
CA ASP A 79 -4.86 30.05 -9.27
C ASP A 79 -6.02 30.40 -8.34
N ALA A 80 -6.93 29.46 -8.05
CA ALA A 80 -8.03 29.66 -7.12
C ALA A 80 -7.50 30.01 -5.74
N VAL A 81 -6.61 29.18 -5.17
CA VAL A 81 -6.07 29.43 -3.83
C VAL A 81 -5.31 30.75 -3.79
N LYS A 82 -4.50 31.07 -4.80
CA LYS A 82 -3.80 32.36 -4.87
C LYS A 82 -4.77 33.54 -4.93
N LYS A 83 -5.80 33.48 -5.78
CA LYS A 83 -6.80 34.54 -5.94
C LYS A 83 -7.57 34.76 -4.65
N TYR A 84 -8.16 33.70 -4.11
CA TYR A 84 -9.13 33.81 -3.01
C TYR A 84 -8.45 34.02 -1.65
N SER A 85 -7.23 33.50 -1.42
CA SER A 85 -6.47 33.80 -0.20
C SER A 85 -6.12 35.29 -0.04
N GLN A 86 -6.05 36.05 -1.12
CA GLN A 86 -5.76 37.49 -1.09
C GLN A 86 -6.98 38.36 -0.74
N ILE A 87 -8.19 37.82 -0.93
CA ILE A 87 -9.48 38.49 -0.67
C ILE A 87 -10.26 37.82 0.45
N ASN A 88 -9.55 37.17 1.38
CA ASN A 88 -10.14 36.49 2.52
C ASN A 88 -11.29 35.52 2.14
N TRP A 89 -11.10 34.79 1.04
CA TRP A 89 -12.03 33.78 0.52
C TRP A 89 -13.41 34.29 0.11
N GLU A 90 -13.57 35.60 -0.08
CA GLU A 90 -14.84 36.18 -0.53
C GLU A 90 -15.25 35.61 -1.91
N GLY A 91 -16.47 35.08 -1.99
CA GLY A 91 -17.03 34.47 -3.20
C GLY A 91 -16.42 33.12 -3.59
N PHE A 92 -15.53 32.57 -2.76
CA PHE A 92 -14.95 31.24 -2.99
C PHE A 92 -15.89 30.12 -2.58
N ASP A 93 -16.49 30.24 -1.40
CA ASP A 93 -17.29 29.18 -0.80
C ASP A 93 -18.46 28.76 -1.71
N ASP A 94 -18.58 27.46 -1.96
CA ASP A 94 -19.60 26.86 -2.83
C ASP A 94 -19.50 27.24 -4.32
N SER A 95 -18.42 27.92 -4.73
CA SER A 95 -18.08 28.14 -6.14
C SER A 95 -17.56 26.86 -6.82
N LEU A 96 -17.53 26.84 -8.15
CA LEU A 96 -16.91 25.75 -8.90
C LEU A 96 -15.44 25.58 -8.51
N GLU A 97 -14.73 26.70 -8.32
CA GLU A 97 -13.32 26.69 -7.94
C GLU A 97 -13.08 26.09 -6.54
N ASP A 98 -14.04 26.23 -5.61
CA ASP A 98 -14.00 25.55 -4.32
C ASP A 98 -14.08 24.02 -4.49
N PHE A 99 -15.06 23.53 -5.24
CA PHE A 99 -15.18 22.10 -5.51
C PHE A 99 -13.96 21.55 -6.26
N GLU A 100 -13.44 22.27 -7.26
CA GLU A 100 -12.27 21.84 -8.02
C GLU A 100 -11.00 21.81 -7.16
N ALA A 101 -10.76 22.84 -6.35
CA ALA A 101 -9.59 22.91 -5.47
C ALA A 101 -9.63 21.81 -4.41
N ARG A 102 -10.78 21.61 -3.74
CA ARG A 102 -10.96 20.53 -2.76
C ARG A 102 -10.75 19.15 -3.37
N ASN A 103 -11.29 18.93 -4.57
CA ASN A 103 -11.14 17.66 -5.28
C ASN A 103 -9.67 17.41 -5.68
N PHE A 104 -8.94 18.44 -6.09
CA PHE A 104 -7.51 18.30 -6.36
C PHE A 104 -6.72 17.90 -5.11
N GLY A 105 -6.96 18.58 -3.98
CA GLY A 105 -6.33 18.20 -2.70
C GLY A 105 -6.65 16.77 -2.27
N TYR A 106 -7.86 16.30 -2.57
CA TYR A 106 -8.30 14.94 -2.23
C TYR A 106 -7.53 13.84 -2.97
N ILE A 107 -6.97 14.13 -4.16
CA ILE A 107 -6.10 13.19 -4.88
C ILE A 107 -4.86 12.86 -4.05
N TYR A 108 -4.19 13.88 -3.50
CA TYR A 108 -3.02 13.67 -2.67
C TYR A 108 -3.36 13.10 -1.29
N GLU A 109 -4.54 13.43 -0.75
CA GLU A 109 -5.03 12.83 0.49
C GLU A 109 -5.16 11.31 0.35
N LEU A 110 -5.82 10.84 -0.72
CA LEU A 110 -5.97 9.41 -1.02
C LEU A 110 -4.62 8.74 -1.28
N ILE A 111 -3.72 9.38 -2.02
CA ILE A 111 -2.37 8.83 -2.24
C ILE A 111 -1.63 8.69 -0.90
N GLY A 112 -1.69 9.70 -0.04
CA GLY A 112 -1.06 9.66 1.28
C GLY A 112 -1.62 8.54 2.17
N GLU A 113 -2.94 8.33 2.15
CA GLU A 113 -3.60 7.22 2.85
C GLU A 113 -3.11 5.87 2.33
N LEU A 114 -3.10 5.66 1.01
CA LEU A 114 -2.62 4.42 0.39
C LEU A 114 -1.15 4.13 0.71
N VAL A 115 -0.32 5.17 0.86
CA VAL A 115 1.09 5.02 1.27
C VAL A 115 1.17 4.60 2.74
N LYS A 116 0.42 5.23 3.65
CA LYS A 116 0.42 4.88 5.08
C LYS A 116 -0.06 3.46 5.34
N GLU A 117 -1.05 3.01 4.57
CA GLU A 117 -1.56 1.62 4.63
C GLU A 117 -0.62 0.60 3.96
N GLY A 118 0.53 1.03 3.42
CA GLY A 118 1.54 0.16 2.80
C GLY A 118 1.11 -0.45 1.47
N ILE A 119 0.02 0.05 0.90
CA ILE A 119 -0.52 -0.35 -0.41
C ILE A 119 0.37 0.22 -1.51
N ILE A 120 0.78 1.49 -1.38
CA ILE A 120 1.81 2.10 -2.23
C ILE A 120 3.10 2.18 -1.41
N ASP A 121 4.21 1.77 -2.01
CA ASP A 121 5.51 1.91 -1.38
C ASP A 121 5.89 3.40 -1.24
N GLN A 122 6.28 3.80 -0.03
CA GLN A 122 6.60 5.20 0.27
C GLN A 122 7.75 5.72 -0.60
N THR A 123 8.78 4.90 -0.85
CA THR A 123 9.91 5.28 -1.71
C THR A 123 9.42 5.52 -3.13
N ILE A 124 8.58 4.65 -3.67
CA ILE A 124 7.97 4.85 -4.99
C ILE A 124 7.18 6.16 -5.02
N ALA A 125 6.28 6.39 -4.06
CA ALA A 125 5.46 7.60 -4.01
C ALA A 125 6.31 8.88 -3.96
N VAL A 126 7.32 8.92 -3.09
CA VAL A 126 8.25 10.06 -2.93
C VAL A 126 9.06 10.30 -4.21
N HIS A 127 9.59 9.24 -4.83
CA HIS A 127 10.36 9.34 -6.08
C HIS A 127 9.52 9.74 -7.29
N SER A 128 8.25 9.36 -7.31
CA SER A 128 7.30 9.69 -8.37
C SER A 128 6.77 11.12 -8.26
N LEU A 129 6.40 11.56 -7.06
CA LEU A 129 5.81 12.88 -6.82
C LEU A 129 6.86 13.99 -6.67
N ARG A 130 8.00 13.67 -6.06
CA ARG A 130 9.13 14.58 -5.84
C ARG A 130 8.69 15.96 -5.31
N TYR A 131 9.24 17.04 -5.87
CA TYR A 131 8.94 18.40 -5.44
C TYR A 131 7.48 18.83 -5.65
N LEU A 132 6.70 18.14 -6.51
CA LEU A 132 5.35 18.56 -6.86
C LEU A 132 4.42 18.51 -5.65
N VAL A 133 4.41 17.39 -4.92
CA VAL A 133 3.54 17.23 -3.73
C VAL A 133 3.89 18.26 -2.65
N VAL A 134 5.17 18.60 -2.49
CA VAL A 134 5.62 19.63 -1.55
C VAL A 134 5.12 21.01 -1.98
N SER A 135 5.36 21.38 -3.24
CA SER A 135 4.94 22.67 -3.79
C SER A 135 3.42 22.84 -3.80
N ASP A 136 2.68 21.76 -4.03
CA ASP A 136 1.22 21.78 -4.08
C ASP A 136 0.63 21.88 -2.70
N TRP A 137 1.21 21.19 -1.72
CA TRP A 137 0.84 21.35 -0.32
C TRP A 137 1.05 22.78 0.16
N ASP A 138 2.22 23.37 -0.10
CA ASP A 138 2.54 24.73 0.37
C ASP A 138 1.59 25.78 -0.22
N ARG A 139 1.09 25.55 -1.45
CA ARG A 139 0.04 26.38 -2.04
C ARG A 139 -1.33 26.08 -1.43
N PHE A 140 -1.67 24.83 -1.18
CA PHE A 140 -3.00 24.38 -0.75
C PHE A 140 -3.28 24.57 0.74
N GLN A 141 -2.26 24.54 1.60
CA GLN A 141 -2.39 24.64 3.06
C GLN A 141 -3.26 25.83 3.55
N PRO A 142 -3.22 27.05 2.96
CA PRO A 142 -4.11 28.13 3.35
C PRO A 142 -5.59 27.79 3.18
N LEU A 143 -5.94 27.05 2.13
CA LEU A 143 -7.32 26.59 1.89
C LEU A 143 -7.75 25.61 2.99
N VAL A 144 -6.87 24.70 3.41
CA VAL A 144 -7.16 23.79 4.53
C VAL A 144 -7.56 24.57 5.78
N LYS A 145 -6.81 25.61 6.14
CA LYS A 145 -7.11 26.46 7.30
C LYS A 145 -8.50 27.10 7.18
N HIS A 146 -8.81 27.68 6.02
CA HIS A 146 -10.12 28.25 5.72
C HIS A 146 -11.26 27.23 5.85
N LEU A 147 -11.09 26.04 5.27
CA LEU A 147 -12.10 24.98 5.34
C LEU A 147 -12.31 24.50 6.78
N MET A 148 -11.23 24.38 7.57
CA MET A 148 -11.32 24.01 8.98
C MET A 148 -12.13 25.03 9.79
N GLU A 149 -11.89 26.32 9.56
CA GLU A 149 -12.63 27.41 10.19
C GLU A 149 -14.10 27.43 9.74
N ARG A 150 -14.35 27.34 8.43
CA ARG A 150 -15.69 27.32 7.83
C ARG A 150 -16.54 26.17 8.36
N PHE A 151 -16.00 24.95 8.36
CA PHE A 151 -16.73 23.75 8.78
C PHE A 151 -16.61 23.46 10.28
N LYS A 152 -15.87 24.28 11.03
CA LYS A 152 -15.65 24.13 12.48
C LYS A 152 -15.08 22.76 12.84
N VAL A 153 -14.14 22.26 12.04
CA VAL A 153 -13.44 20.98 12.29
C VAL A 153 -12.07 21.26 12.91
N SER A 154 -11.75 20.51 13.98
CA SER A 154 -10.50 20.67 14.71
C SER A 154 -9.35 19.82 14.16
N VAL A 155 -9.66 18.88 13.26
CA VAL A 155 -8.69 17.97 12.64
C VAL A 155 -8.52 18.37 11.18
N ASN A 156 -7.26 18.39 10.70
CA ASN A 156 -6.96 18.65 9.30
C ASN A 156 -7.57 17.53 8.42
N PRO A 157 -8.56 17.83 7.55
CA PRO A 157 -9.17 16.84 6.68
C PRO A 157 -8.26 16.37 5.52
N TYR A 158 -7.11 17.03 5.34
CA TYR A 158 -6.08 16.70 4.36
C TYR A 158 -4.76 16.33 5.06
N SER A 159 -4.85 15.62 6.19
CA SER A 159 -3.70 15.27 7.02
C SER A 159 -2.74 14.27 6.35
N ASN A 160 -3.22 13.42 5.44
CA ASN A 160 -2.37 12.50 4.71
C ASN A 160 -1.62 13.22 3.59
N PHE A 161 -2.22 14.22 2.95
CA PHE A 161 -1.52 15.11 2.02
C PHE A 161 -0.41 15.88 2.75
N GLU A 162 -0.72 16.50 3.90
CA GLU A 162 0.27 17.20 4.72
C GLU A 162 1.45 16.29 5.10
N TRP A 163 1.14 15.08 5.56
CA TRP A 163 2.12 14.08 5.92
C TRP A 163 2.99 13.68 4.72
N LEU A 164 2.36 13.37 3.58
CA LEU A 164 3.07 12.94 2.38
C LEU A 164 4.02 14.04 1.86
N ALA A 165 3.57 15.29 1.88
CA ALA A 165 4.42 16.43 1.55
C ALA A 165 5.59 16.58 2.54
N SER A 166 5.35 16.35 3.83
CA SER A 166 6.38 16.43 4.87
C SER A 166 7.43 15.33 4.73
N GLU A 167 7.01 14.08 4.49
CA GLU A 167 7.94 12.96 4.24
C GLU A 167 8.74 13.17 2.96
N THR A 168 8.08 13.65 1.90
CA THR A 168 8.77 13.97 0.64
C THR A 168 9.78 15.10 0.83
N ARG A 169 9.47 16.11 1.66
CA ARG A 169 10.39 17.20 1.98
C ARG A 169 11.65 16.69 2.70
N LYS A 170 11.50 15.77 3.66
CA LYS A 170 12.64 15.14 4.34
C LYS A 170 13.56 14.44 3.34
N PHE A 171 12.98 13.66 2.42
CA PHE A 171 13.73 12.99 1.35
C PHE A 171 14.50 13.95 0.44
N LEU A 172 13.87 15.07 0.04
CA LEU A 172 14.51 16.05 -0.84
C LEU A 172 15.67 16.79 -0.16
N GLN A 173 15.65 16.91 1.17
CA GLN A 173 16.70 17.55 1.95
C GLN A 173 17.85 16.59 2.29
N ASP A 174 17.54 15.31 2.52
CA ASP A 174 18.51 14.25 2.77
C ASP A 174 18.09 12.94 2.07
N PRO A 175 18.59 12.69 0.84
CA PRO A 175 18.24 11.51 0.06
C PRO A 175 18.67 10.17 0.68
N GLY A 176 19.52 10.17 1.73
CA GLY A 176 20.04 8.96 2.36
C GLY A 176 19.09 8.25 3.33
N THR A 177 17.97 8.89 3.68
CA THR A 177 17.08 8.46 4.79
C THR A 177 16.24 7.21 4.53
N PHE A 178 16.00 6.81 3.28
CA PHE A 178 15.10 5.67 2.96
C PHE A 178 15.84 4.33 2.71
N HIS A 179 17.16 4.33 2.73
CA HIS A 179 17.97 3.12 2.51
C HIS A 179 18.28 2.33 3.81
N ALA A 180 17.80 2.78 4.97
CA ALA A 180 18.20 2.22 6.26
C ALA A 180 17.30 1.09 6.80
N GLU A 181 16.14 0.80 6.18
CA GLU A 181 15.17 -0.16 6.72
C GLU A 181 14.57 -1.09 5.64
N SER A 182 15.41 -1.67 4.78
CA SER A 182 15.02 -2.79 3.89
C SER A 182 15.63 -4.12 4.33
#